data_AF-A0A6J4RSW1-F1
#
_entry.id   AF-A0A6J4RSW1-F1
#
_cell.length_a   1.000
_cell.length_b   1.000
_cell.length_c   1.000
_cell.angle_alpha   90.00
_cell.angle_beta   90.00
_cell.angle_gamma   90.00
#
_symmetry.space_group_name_H-M   'P 1'
#
loop_
_entity.id
_entity.type
_entity.pdbx_description
1 polymer ?
#
loop_
_entity_poly.entity_id
_entity_poly.type
_entity_poly.pdbx_seq_one_letter_code
_entity_poly.pdbx_strand_id
1 'polypeptide(L)'
;MSRALRLFLLALAVAIATVAGVAAASALTAGDNGHDHAGDERSPGLTPDGGPMTREGSEADPRGGPPWTALVFESETGRTCWITGRVKDGRFGSIQRDGTFVQRSAYDGANCADLDGGHYGVALATGGPQDDPDLVSGVVDDTVRRVSLLQGRGSRELRVSDRGSFVAVLGEKAGPADIRVQFAFADGSTEVFSFDGRPPQRSRR
;
A
#
# COMPACT_ATOMS: atom_id res chain seq x y z
N MET A 1 24.88 -27.33 66.03
CA MET A 1 24.67 -26.93 64.61
C MET A 1 25.68 -25.85 64.28
N SER A 2 26.67 -26.15 63.42
CA SER A 2 27.83 -25.28 63.17
C SER A 2 27.42 -23.97 62.49
N ARG A 3 28.14 -22.87 62.78
CA ARG A 3 27.89 -21.54 62.17
C ARG A 3 27.88 -21.62 60.63
N ALA A 4 28.67 -22.50 60.04
CA ALA A 4 28.70 -22.75 58.60
C ALA A 4 27.38 -23.35 58.07
N LEU A 5 26.76 -24.28 58.79
CA LEU A 5 25.49 -24.88 58.39
C LEU A 5 24.33 -23.88 58.49
N ARG A 6 24.35 -22.99 59.49
CA ARG A 6 23.37 -21.91 59.62
C ARG A 6 23.47 -20.89 58.48
N LEU A 7 24.69 -20.54 58.06
CA LEU A 7 24.91 -19.63 56.92
C LEU A 7 24.52 -20.26 55.59
N PHE A 8 24.80 -21.55 55.41
CA PHE A 8 24.42 -22.26 54.18
C PHE A 8 22.90 -22.42 54.05
N LEU A 9 22.20 -22.71 55.16
CA LEU A 9 20.74 -22.78 55.17
C LEU A 9 20.07 -21.41 54.98
N LEU A 10 20.67 -20.33 55.50
CA LEU A 10 20.21 -18.96 55.22
C LEU A 10 20.42 -18.57 53.76
N ALA A 11 21.56 -18.90 53.16
CA ALA A 11 21.81 -18.63 51.74
C ALA A 11 20.87 -19.44 50.83
N LEU A 12 20.60 -20.71 51.18
CA LEU A 12 19.67 -21.55 50.44
C LEU A 12 18.21 -21.07 50.59
N ALA A 13 17.82 -20.59 51.78
CA ALA A 13 16.49 -20.00 51.99
C ALA A 13 16.30 -18.68 51.20
N VAL A 14 17.34 -17.85 51.09
CA VAL A 14 17.32 -16.63 50.25
C VAL A 14 17.28 -16.98 48.76
N ALA A 15 18.00 -18.02 48.32
CA ALA A 15 17.99 -18.45 46.91
C ALA A 15 16.67 -19.14 46.49
N ILE A 16 15.97 -19.81 47.41
CA ILE A 16 14.67 -20.44 47.13
C ILE A 16 13.54 -19.39 47.19
N ALA A 17 13.70 -18.30 47.96
CA ALA A 17 12.73 -17.20 48.03
C ALA A 17 12.66 -16.31 46.77
N THR A 18 13.58 -16.46 45.81
CA THR A 18 13.61 -15.66 44.57
C THR A 18 12.86 -16.28 43.37
N VAL A 19 12.15 -17.40 43.55
CA VAL A 19 11.41 -18.08 42.46
C VAL A 19 9.89 -17.83 42.51
N ALA A 20 9.42 -16.91 43.35
CA ALA A 20 8.02 -16.52 43.41
C ALA A 20 7.72 -15.30 42.50
N GLY A 21 7.10 -15.56 41.35
CA GLY A 21 6.09 -14.65 40.80
C GLY A 21 6.54 -13.64 39.75
N VAL A 22 6.86 -14.10 38.53
CA VAL A 22 6.51 -13.34 37.32
C VAL A 22 5.61 -14.23 36.47
N ALA A 23 4.40 -14.45 36.96
CA ALA A 23 3.29 -14.94 36.16
C ALA A 23 2.18 -13.90 36.26
N ALA A 24 1.71 -13.42 35.09
CA ALA A 24 0.61 -12.49 34.88
C ALA A 24 0.88 -11.00 35.19
N ALA A 25 1.61 -10.33 34.30
CA ALA A 25 1.35 -8.93 33.96
C ALA A 25 1.48 -8.72 32.44
N SER A 26 0.87 -9.61 31.65
CA SER A 26 0.78 -9.49 30.18
C SER A 26 -0.68 -9.36 29.73
N ALA A 27 -1.50 -8.64 30.50
CA ALA A 27 -2.92 -8.47 30.20
C ALA A 27 -3.42 -7.02 30.29
N LEU A 28 -2.56 -6.05 30.62
CA LEU A 28 -2.96 -4.64 30.75
C LEU A 28 -1.92 -3.69 30.12
N THR A 29 -1.55 -3.98 28.88
CA THR A 29 -1.27 -2.94 27.89
C THR A 29 -1.97 -3.29 26.57
N ALA A 30 -3.19 -3.80 26.65
CA ALA A 30 -4.22 -3.38 25.71
C ALA A 30 -4.63 -1.96 26.14
N GLY A 31 -3.69 -1.03 25.98
CA GLY A 31 -4.03 0.36 25.81
C GLY A 31 -4.76 0.38 24.48
N ASP A 32 -6.06 0.17 24.58
CA ASP A 32 -7.03 0.57 23.59
C ASP A 32 -6.78 2.05 23.33
N ASN A 33 -5.82 2.33 22.43
CA ASN A 33 -5.91 3.49 21.58
C ASN A 33 -7.04 3.16 20.62
N GLY A 34 -8.26 3.09 21.18
CA GLY A 34 -9.50 3.28 20.49
C GLY A 34 -9.42 4.68 19.92
N HIS A 35 -8.71 4.79 18.80
CA HIS A 35 -9.33 5.45 17.69
C HIS A 35 -10.50 4.55 17.35
N ASP A 36 -11.59 4.75 18.10
CA ASP A 36 -12.92 4.55 17.61
C ASP A 36 -12.91 5.28 16.26
N HIS A 37 -12.61 4.54 15.19
CA HIS A 37 -12.93 4.95 13.85
C HIS A 37 -14.45 4.96 13.85
N ALA A 38 -14.98 6.10 14.31
CA ALA A 38 -16.39 6.41 14.32
C ALA A 38 -16.93 5.96 12.99
N GLY A 39 -17.75 4.91 13.02
CA GLY A 39 -18.35 4.20 11.89
C GLY A 39 -17.61 4.35 10.58
N ASP A 40 -16.85 3.33 10.18
CA ASP A 40 -16.36 3.10 8.83
C ASP A 40 -17.57 3.06 7.86
N GLU A 41 -18.20 4.21 7.60
CA GLU A 41 -19.01 4.48 6.44
C GLU A 41 -18.04 4.39 5.27
N ARG A 42 -17.77 3.14 4.87
CA ARG A 42 -17.11 2.84 3.61
C ARG A 42 -17.80 3.72 2.58
N SER A 43 -17.02 4.56 1.92
CA SER A 43 -17.55 5.35 0.81
C SER A 43 -18.33 4.39 -0.09
N PRO A 44 -19.62 4.64 -0.33
CA PRO A 44 -20.44 3.77 -1.16
C PRO A 44 -19.70 3.48 -2.47
N GLY A 45 -19.51 2.20 -2.80
CA GLY A 45 -18.80 1.76 -4.01
C GLY A 45 -17.37 1.24 -3.84
N LEU A 46 -16.85 1.12 -2.61
CA LEU A 46 -15.56 0.46 -2.32
C LEU A 46 -15.69 -1.01 -1.88
N THR A 47 -16.90 -1.48 -1.55
CA THR A 47 -17.14 -2.86 -1.14
C THR A 47 -16.91 -3.82 -2.31
N PRO A 48 -16.15 -4.91 -2.18
CA PRO A 48 -15.98 -5.90 -3.24
C PRO A 48 -17.26 -6.64 -3.55
N ASP A 49 -17.41 -7.07 -4.80
CA ASP A 49 -18.49 -7.94 -5.27
C ASP A 49 -18.45 -9.38 -4.71
N GLY A 50 -17.50 -9.69 -3.82
CA GLY A 50 -17.23 -11.03 -3.30
C GLY A 50 -16.30 -11.86 -4.17
N GLY A 51 -15.85 -11.33 -5.31
CA GLY A 51 -14.85 -11.92 -6.18
C GLY A 51 -13.43 -11.93 -5.59
N PRO A 52 -12.50 -12.69 -6.20
CA PRO A 52 -11.13 -12.74 -5.73
C PRO A 52 -10.40 -11.44 -6.05
N MET A 53 -9.65 -10.95 -5.07
CA MET A 53 -8.61 -9.96 -5.34
C MET A 53 -7.44 -10.61 -6.05
N THR A 54 -6.93 -9.93 -7.07
CA THR A 54 -5.70 -10.37 -7.74
C THR A 54 -4.56 -9.42 -7.46
N ARG A 55 -3.36 -9.99 -7.37
CA ARG A 55 -2.13 -9.22 -7.27
C ARG A 55 -1.65 -8.90 -8.67
N GLU A 56 -1.54 -7.62 -8.95
CA GLU A 56 -1.27 -7.09 -10.27
C GLU A 56 -0.10 -6.11 -10.22
N GLY A 57 0.70 -6.11 -11.28
CA GLY A 57 1.88 -5.25 -11.36
C GLY A 57 2.97 -5.63 -10.34
N SER A 58 4.20 -5.33 -10.69
CA SER A 58 5.33 -5.46 -9.78
C SER A 58 6.39 -4.45 -10.20
N GLU A 59 6.73 -3.57 -9.27
CA GLU A 59 7.75 -2.55 -9.48
C GLU A 59 8.79 -2.66 -8.36
N ALA A 60 10.06 -2.70 -8.73
CA ALA A 60 11.14 -2.79 -7.76
C ALA A 60 11.17 -1.54 -6.87
N ASP A 61 11.43 -1.73 -5.57
CA ASP A 61 11.75 -0.61 -4.70
C ASP A 61 13.21 -0.18 -4.97
N PRO A 62 13.47 1.06 -5.43
CA PRO A 62 14.83 1.53 -5.68
C PRO A 62 15.71 1.52 -4.42
N ARG A 63 15.13 1.41 -3.23
CA ARG A 63 15.83 1.35 -1.94
C ARG A 63 16.10 -0.09 -1.47
N GLY A 64 15.79 -1.09 -2.29
CA GLY A 64 16.09 -2.50 -2.00
C GLY A 64 15.06 -3.21 -1.10
N GLY A 65 13.88 -2.61 -0.87
CA GLY A 65 12.79 -3.26 -0.15
C GLY A 65 11.97 -4.24 -1.00
N PRO A 66 10.96 -4.91 -0.40
CA PRO A 66 9.99 -5.72 -1.14
C PRO A 66 9.34 -4.89 -2.26
N PRO A 67 9.05 -5.51 -3.42
CA PRO A 67 8.49 -4.81 -4.56
C PRO A 67 7.11 -4.22 -4.24
N TRP A 68 6.82 -3.11 -4.92
CA TRP A 68 5.50 -2.50 -4.94
C TRP A 68 4.60 -3.26 -5.91
N THR A 69 3.33 -3.40 -5.54
CA THR A 69 2.31 -4.11 -6.32
C THR A 69 0.95 -3.48 -6.07
N ALA A 70 -0.02 -3.79 -6.92
CA ALA A 70 -1.41 -3.48 -6.70
C ALA A 70 -2.18 -4.75 -6.33
N LEU A 71 -3.16 -4.63 -5.44
CA LEU A 71 -4.28 -5.57 -5.42
C LEU A 71 -5.42 -4.93 -6.21
N VAL A 72 -6.04 -5.71 -7.09
CA VAL A 72 -7.15 -5.28 -7.96
C VAL A 72 -8.36 -6.14 -7.69
N PHE A 73 -9.54 -5.52 -7.63
CA PHE A 73 -10.82 -6.17 -7.42
C PHE A 73 -11.96 -5.37 -8.03
N GLU A 74 -13.09 -6.02 -8.24
CA GLU A 74 -14.32 -5.36 -8.66
C GLU A 74 -15.19 -5.04 -7.46
N SER A 75 -15.77 -3.83 -7.43
CA SER A 75 -16.72 -3.45 -6.39
C SER A 75 -18.13 -3.95 -6.69
N GLU A 76 -18.99 -4.00 -5.68
CA GLU A 76 -20.42 -4.32 -5.81
C GLU A 76 -21.15 -3.39 -6.80
N THR A 77 -20.60 -2.21 -7.07
CA THR A 77 -21.12 -1.25 -8.05
C THR A 77 -20.53 -1.42 -9.44
N GLY A 78 -19.74 -2.47 -9.70
CA GLY A 78 -19.11 -2.75 -10.99
C GLY A 78 -17.92 -1.84 -11.32
N ARG A 79 -17.28 -1.25 -10.32
CA ARG A 79 -16.08 -0.40 -10.53
C ARG A 79 -14.83 -1.21 -10.29
N THR A 80 -13.84 -1.04 -11.15
CA THR A 80 -12.51 -1.60 -10.94
C THR A 80 -11.77 -0.79 -9.88
N CYS A 81 -11.46 -1.45 -8.77
CA CYS A 81 -10.76 -0.90 -7.62
C CYS A 81 -9.34 -1.43 -7.53
N TRP A 82 -8.40 -0.59 -7.10
CA TRP A 82 -7.02 -0.98 -6.84
C TRP A 82 -6.47 -0.34 -5.57
N ILE A 83 -5.58 -1.06 -4.90
CA ILE A 83 -4.79 -0.56 -3.77
C ILE A 83 -3.32 -0.88 -3.99
N THR A 84 -2.44 0.11 -3.79
CA THR A 84 -0.99 -0.08 -3.94
C THR A 84 -0.34 -0.34 -2.60
N GLY A 85 0.58 -1.29 -2.56
CA GLY A 85 1.31 -1.65 -1.35
C GLY A 85 2.45 -2.59 -1.67
N ARG A 86 2.95 -3.26 -0.63
CA ARG A 86 4.04 -4.23 -0.72
C ARG A 86 3.55 -5.61 -0.37
N VAL A 87 4.22 -6.62 -0.93
CA VAL A 87 4.01 -8.01 -0.50
C VAL A 87 5.26 -8.54 0.16
N LYS A 88 5.09 -9.05 1.39
CA LYS A 88 6.13 -9.73 2.16
C LYS A 88 5.57 -11.02 2.73
N ASP A 89 6.22 -12.14 2.42
CA ASP A 89 5.81 -13.49 2.88
C ASP A 89 4.34 -13.81 2.53
N GLY A 90 3.91 -13.43 1.32
CA GLY A 90 2.54 -13.64 0.85
C GLY A 90 1.49 -12.67 1.39
N ARG A 91 1.85 -11.78 2.34
CA ARG A 91 0.93 -10.81 2.94
C ARG A 91 1.07 -9.45 2.29
N PHE A 92 -0.06 -8.77 2.08
CA PHE A 92 -0.11 -7.39 1.57
C PHE A 92 -0.07 -6.37 2.72
N GLY A 93 0.67 -5.29 2.54
CA GLY A 93 0.83 -4.29 3.60
C GLY A 93 1.76 -3.15 3.23
N SER A 94 2.21 -2.41 4.25
CA SER A 94 3.20 -1.36 4.12
C SER A 94 4.41 -1.62 5.02
N ILE A 95 5.50 -0.92 4.75
CA ILE A 95 6.68 -0.91 5.62
C ILE A 95 6.66 0.41 6.38
N GLN A 96 6.65 0.32 7.70
CA GLN A 96 6.70 1.48 8.58
C GLN A 96 8.12 2.07 8.60
N ARG A 97 8.26 3.27 9.17
CA ARG A 97 9.55 3.98 9.24
C ARG A 97 10.65 3.19 9.96
N ASP A 98 10.28 2.35 10.93
CA ASP A 98 11.19 1.48 11.67
C ASP A 98 11.57 0.19 10.90
N GLY A 99 11.09 0.03 9.66
CA GLY A 99 11.29 -1.16 8.83
C GLY A 99 10.30 -2.29 9.13
N THR A 100 9.40 -2.13 10.09
CA THR A 100 8.39 -3.14 10.43
C THR A 100 7.36 -3.26 9.32
N PHE A 101 7.10 -4.48 8.88
CA PHE A 101 6.00 -4.74 7.94
C PHE A 101 4.68 -4.81 8.69
N VAL A 102 3.73 -3.95 8.32
CA VAL A 102 2.37 -3.95 8.85
C VAL A 102 1.44 -4.43 7.76
N GLN A 103 0.79 -5.56 8.02
CA GLN A 103 -0.27 -6.05 7.13
C GLN A 103 -1.42 -5.05 7.12
N ARG A 104 -1.95 -4.77 5.94
CA ARG A 104 -3.10 -3.87 5.76
C ARG A 104 -4.28 -4.64 5.19
N SER A 105 -5.48 -4.19 5.53
CA SER A 105 -6.67 -4.53 4.77
C SER A 105 -6.49 -4.03 3.34
N ALA A 106 -6.92 -4.85 2.38
CA ALA A 106 -6.86 -4.51 0.97
C ALA A 106 -7.91 -3.46 0.55
N TYR A 107 -8.72 -3.00 1.50
CA TYR A 107 -9.75 -1.98 1.27
C TYR A 107 -9.31 -0.58 1.72
N ASP A 108 -8.35 -0.52 2.65
CA ASP A 108 -8.01 0.72 3.34
C ASP A 108 -7.20 1.65 2.42
N GLY A 109 -7.87 2.61 1.79
CA GLY A 109 -7.26 3.51 0.83
C GLY A 109 -7.21 2.95 -0.59
N ALA A 110 -8.12 2.04 -0.94
CA ALA A 110 -8.36 1.67 -2.33
C ALA A 110 -8.86 2.88 -3.15
N ASN A 111 -8.45 2.94 -4.41
CA ASN A 111 -8.98 3.84 -5.42
C ASN A 111 -9.87 3.04 -6.36
N CYS A 112 -10.90 3.66 -6.93
CA CYS A 112 -11.77 2.97 -7.88
C CYS A 112 -12.06 3.84 -9.10
N ALA A 113 -12.15 3.21 -10.26
CA ALA A 113 -12.53 3.83 -11.52
C ALA A 113 -13.72 3.11 -12.13
N ASP A 114 -14.61 3.88 -12.75
CA ASP A 114 -15.59 3.35 -13.68
C ASP A 114 -14.91 3.25 -15.05
N LEU A 115 -14.57 2.03 -15.45
CA LEU A 115 -13.91 1.75 -16.73
C LEU A 115 -14.89 1.55 -17.89
N ASP A 116 -16.20 1.51 -17.62
CA ASP A 116 -17.22 1.49 -18.67
C ASP A 116 -17.53 2.93 -19.14
N GLY A 117 -17.49 3.89 -18.21
CA GLY A 117 -17.66 5.32 -18.47
C GLY A 117 -16.38 6.08 -18.85
N GLY A 118 -15.21 5.46 -18.69
CA GLY A 118 -13.90 6.06 -19.00
C GLY A 118 -12.83 4.98 -19.22
N HIS A 119 -11.65 5.34 -19.72
CA HIS A 119 -10.67 4.33 -20.14
C HIS A 119 -9.63 3.95 -19.07
N TYR A 120 -9.54 4.73 -18.00
CA TYR A 120 -8.50 4.57 -17.00
C TYR A 120 -8.87 5.23 -15.66
N GLY A 121 -8.22 4.74 -14.60
CA GLY A 121 -8.12 5.38 -13.29
C GLY A 121 -6.67 5.58 -12.89
N VAL A 122 -6.33 6.72 -12.30
CA VAL A 122 -4.96 7.01 -11.84
C VAL A 122 -4.98 7.63 -10.46
N ALA A 123 -4.02 7.24 -9.63
CA ALA A 123 -3.76 7.82 -8.33
C ALA A 123 -2.28 8.18 -8.19
N LEU A 124 -2.02 9.28 -7.47
CA LEU A 124 -0.71 9.66 -6.96
C LEU A 124 -0.75 9.50 -5.45
N ALA A 125 -0.01 8.52 -4.93
CA ALA A 125 0.22 8.40 -3.49
C ALA A 125 1.52 9.11 -3.15
N THR A 126 1.44 10.19 -2.39
CA THR A 126 2.64 10.86 -1.87
C THR A 126 3.16 10.11 -0.66
N GLY A 127 4.47 9.90 -0.59
CA GLY A 127 5.19 9.33 0.52
C GLY A 127 4.84 10.05 1.81
N GLY A 128 3.94 9.46 2.60
CA GLY A 128 3.47 10.05 3.85
C GLY A 128 4.58 10.14 4.91
N PRO A 129 4.22 10.30 6.19
CA PRO A 129 5.20 10.38 7.28
C PRO A 129 6.17 9.20 7.34
N GLN A 130 5.82 8.05 6.77
CA GLN A 130 6.63 6.83 6.74
C GLN A 130 7.84 6.92 5.80
N ASP A 131 8.03 8.04 5.08
CA ASP A 131 9.09 8.23 4.09
C ASP A 131 9.05 7.16 2.99
N ASP A 132 7.84 6.73 2.62
CA ASP A 132 7.64 5.93 1.43
C ASP A 132 7.97 6.76 0.16
N PRO A 133 8.33 6.12 -0.96
CA PRO A 133 8.49 6.87 -2.19
C PRO A 133 7.11 7.33 -2.67
N ASP A 134 7.09 8.40 -3.47
CA ASP A 134 5.87 8.75 -4.19
C ASP A 134 5.57 7.66 -5.23
N LEU A 135 4.30 7.34 -5.42
CA LEU A 135 3.85 6.29 -6.32
C LEU A 135 2.81 6.82 -7.27
N VAL A 136 2.94 6.47 -8.54
CA VAL A 136 1.85 6.57 -9.51
C VAL A 136 1.32 5.17 -9.75
N SER A 137 0.01 4.98 -9.60
CA SER A 137 -0.64 3.71 -9.89
C SER A 137 -1.98 3.91 -10.56
N GLY A 138 -2.49 2.86 -11.17
CA GLY A 138 -3.77 2.93 -11.84
C GLY A 138 -4.22 1.62 -12.44
N VAL A 139 -5.35 1.73 -13.11
CA VAL A 139 -5.99 0.68 -13.92
C VAL A 139 -6.38 1.26 -15.27
N VAL A 140 -6.36 0.45 -16.31
CA VAL A 140 -6.80 0.81 -17.67
C VAL A 140 -7.68 -0.30 -18.25
N ASP A 141 -8.55 0.07 -19.18
CA ASP A 141 -9.31 -0.89 -20.00
C ASP A 141 -8.43 -1.50 -21.12
N ASP A 142 -9.04 -2.36 -21.94
CA ASP A 142 -8.36 -3.05 -23.06
C ASP A 142 -8.12 -2.16 -24.29
N THR A 143 -8.66 -0.93 -24.29
CA THR A 143 -8.48 0.04 -25.36
C THR A 143 -7.14 0.78 -25.24
N VAL A 144 -6.56 0.82 -24.03
CA VAL A 144 -5.23 1.40 -23.79
C VAL A 144 -4.14 0.43 -24.22
N ARG A 145 -3.27 0.87 -25.13
CA ARG A 145 -2.14 0.08 -25.64
C ARG A 145 -0.83 0.34 -24.92
N ARG A 146 -0.65 1.56 -24.41
CA ARG A 146 0.57 1.96 -23.71
C ARG A 146 0.25 2.97 -22.63
N VAL A 147 0.91 2.81 -21.49
CA VAL A 147 0.94 3.78 -20.40
C VAL A 147 2.37 4.29 -20.27
N SER A 148 2.55 5.61 -20.16
CA SER A 148 3.86 6.22 -19.99
C SER A 148 3.82 7.26 -18.88
N LEU A 149 4.77 7.17 -17.95
CA LEU A 149 5.01 8.18 -16.94
C LEU A 149 5.86 9.29 -17.54
N LEU A 150 5.37 10.53 -17.46
CA LEU A 150 6.11 11.72 -17.84
C LEU A 150 6.51 12.45 -16.54
N GLN A 151 7.80 12.58 -16.29
CA GLN A 151 8.34 13.25 -15.11
C GLN A 151 9.43 14.24 -15.54
N GLY A 152 9.19 15.54 -15.29
CA GLY A 152 10.07 16.60 -15.79
C GLY A 152 10.22 16.54 -17.33
N ARG A 153 11.46 16.31 -17.80
CA ARG A 153 11.77 16.10 -19.24
C ARG A 153 11.86 14.63 -19.65
N GLY A 154 11.78 13.72 -18.69
CA GLY A 154 11.86 12.28 -18.92
C GLY A 154 10.52 11.65 -19.25
N SER A 155 10.57 10.54 -19.98
CA SER A 155 9.43 9.67 -20.22
C SER A 155 9.86 8.22 -20.02
N ARG A 156 9.02 7.42 -19.35
CA ARG A 156 9.22 6.00 -19.14
C ARG A 156 7.92 5.26 -19.44
N GLU A 157 7.99 4.23 -20.29
CA GLU A 157 6.88 3.30 -20.48
C GLU A 157 6.67 2.45 -19.21
N LEU A 158 5.42 2.36 -18.76
CA LEU A 158 5.05 1.59 -17.58
C LEU A 158 4.61 0.19 -18.00
N ARG A 159 4.97 -0.81 -17.19
CA ARG A 159 4.45 -2.15 -17.36
C ARG A 159 2.99 -2.19 -16.89
N VAL A 160 2.10 -2.53 -17.81
CA VAL A 160 0.69 -2.83 -17.52
C VAL A 160 0.56 -4.34 -17.34
N SER A 161 -0.17 -4.77 -16.32
CA SER A 161 -0.47 -6.18 -16.07
C SER A 161 -1.56 -6.70 -17.00
N ASP A 162 -1.80 -8.02 -16.97
CA ASP A 162 -2.82 -8.65 -17.81
C ASP A 162 -4.24 -8.17 -17.48
N ARG A 163 -4.46 -7.60 -16.27
CA ARG A 163 -5.71 -6.98 -15.84
C ARG A 163 -5.68 -5.44 -15.90
N GLY A 164 -4.77 -4.87 -16.69
CA GLY A 164 -4.75 -3.43 -16.92
C GLY A 164 -4.17 -2.59 -15.77
N SER A 165 -3.59 -3.20 -14.72
CA SER A 165 -3.02 -2.42 -13.61
C SER A 165 -1.57 -2.05 -13.86
N PHE A 166 -1.16 -0.88 -13.37
CA PHE A 166 0.23 -0.43 -13.37
C PHE A 166 0.60 0.22 -12.05
N VAL A 167 1.88 0.11 -11.69
CA VAL A 167 2.48 0.77 -10.53
C VAL A 167 3.85 1.29 -10.95
N ALA A 168 4.16 2.52 -10.56
CA ALA A 168 5.44 3.17 -10.81
C ALA A 168 5.93 3.86 -9.54
N VAL A 169 7.14 3.51 -9.12
CA VAL A 169 7.83 4.20 -8.04
C VAL A 169 8.54 5.42 -8.60
N LEU A 170 8.33 6.59 -7.99
CA LEU A 170 9.03 7.81 -8.33
C LEU A 170 10.35 7.87 -7.55
N GLY A 171 11.46 8.11 -8.26
CA GLY A 171 12.79 8.11 -7.67
C GLY A 171 13.10 9.39 -6.89
N GLU A 172 12.90 10.55 -7.53
CA GLU A 172 13.02 11.86 -6.89
C GLU A 172 11.63 12.40 -6.55
N LYS A 173 11.51 13.10 -5.41
CA LYS A 173 10.27 13.82 -5.06
C LYS A 173 9.96 14.82 -6.15
N ALA A 174 8.83 14.63 -6.82
CA ALA A 174 8.32 15.52 -7.84
C ALA A 174 6.98 16.11 -7.38
N GLY A 175 6.78 17.40 -7.64
CA GLY A 175 5.48 18.01 -7.36
C GLY A 175 4.40 17.40 -8.26
N PRO A 176 3.12 17.40 -7.86
CA PRO A 176 2.03 16.91 -8.70
C PRO A 176 1.98 17.53 -10.11
N ALA A 177 2.41 18.79 -10.25
CA ALA A 177 2.49 19.49 -11.55
C ALA A 177 3.57 18.93 -12.50
N ASP A 178 4.59 18.26 -11.96
CA ASP A 178 5.71 17.69 -12.73
C ASP A 178 5.45 16.24 -13.15
N ILE A 179 4.39 15.63 -12.64
CA ILE A 179 4.01 14.24 -12.86
C ILE A 179 2.79 14.21 -13.77
N ARG A 180 2.91 13.50 -14.89
CA ARG A 180 1.81 13.26 -15.82
C ARG A 180 1.81 11.80 -16.26
N VAL A 181 0.64 11.29 -16.62
CA VAL A 181 0.50 9.96 -17.21
C VAL A 181 -0.07 10.11 -18.60
N GLN A 182 0.64 9.58 -19.59
CA GLN A 182 0.21 9.53 -20.96
C GLN A 182 -0.34 8.14 -21.29
N PHE A 183 -1.53 8.12 -21.87
CA PHE A 183 -2.21 6.94 -22.39
C PHE A 183 -2.17 7.00 -23.91
N ALA A 184 -1.75 5.91 -24.55
CA ALA A 184 -1.90 5.73 -25.99
C ALA A 184 -2.94 4.65 -26.25
N PHE A 185 -3.94 4.97 -27.07
CA PHE A 185 -5.10 4.14 -27.32
C PHE A 185 -4.97 3.34 -28.62
N ALA A 186 -5.78 2.29 -28.74
CA ALA A 186 -5.85 1.44 -29.92
C ALA A 186 -6.25 2.19 -31.20
N ASP A 187 -6.98 3.30 -31.07
CA ASP A 187 -7.38 4.17 -32.18
C ASP A 187 -6.25 5.13 -32.65
N GLY A 188 -5.07 5.04 -32.03
CA GLY A 188 -3.92 5.90 -32.31
C GLY A 188 -3.96 7.28 -31.63
N SER A 189 -5.04 7.60 -30.91
CA SER A 189 -5.09 8.81 -30.09
C SER A 189 -4.23 8.68 -28.83
N THR A 190 -3.90 9.82 -28.23
CA THR A 190 -3.22 9.88 -26.94
C THR A 190 -3.93 10.84 -26.01
N GLU A 191 -3.90 10.55 -24.72
CA GLU A 191 -4.41 11.42 -23.67
C GLU A 191 -3.37 11.60 -22.57
N VAL A 192 -3.29 12.80 -22.01
CA VAL A 192 -2.36 13.12 -20.91
C VAL A 192 -3.15 13.56 -19.70
N PHE A 193 -3.05 12.78 -18.63
CA PHE A 193 -3.56 13.09 -17.30
C PHE A 193 -2.52 13.85 -16.48
N SER A 194 -2.95 14.88 -15.74
CA SER A 194 -2.08 15.71 -14.88
C SER A 194 -2.63 15.75 -13.46
N PHE A 195 -1.76 15.68 -12.45
CA PHE A 195 -2.16 15.71 -11.04
C PHE A 195 -2.31 17.13 -10.47
N ASP A 196 -2.21 18.16 -11.30
CA ASP A 196 -2.39 19.58 -10.93
C ASP A 196 -3.83 20.08 -11.10
N GLY A 197 -4.77 19.17 -11.34
CA GLY A 197 -6.20 19.48 -11.48
C GLY A 197 -6.61 19.97 -12.87
N ARG A 198 -5.68 20.05 -13.84
CA ARG A 198 -6.06 20.32 -15.23
C ARG A 198 -6.83 19.13 -15.83
N PRO A 199 -7.83 19.39 -16.68
CA PRO A 199 -8.53 18.31 -17.36
C PRO A 199 -7.58 17.55 -18.29
N PRO A 200 -7.82 16.24 -18.53
CA PRO A 200 -7.02 15.48 -19.46
C PRO A 200 -6.99 16.10 -20.85
N GLN A 201 -5.82 16.08 -21.49
CA GLN A 201 -5.64 16.62 -22.84
C GLN A 201 -5.53 15.48 -23.84
N ARG A 202 -6.53 15.37 -24.73
CA ARG A 202 -6.55 14.37 -25.80
C ARG A 202 -6.07 14.95 -27.12
N SER A 203 -5.23 14.22 -27.83
CA SER A 203 -4.74 14.55 -29.18
C SER A 203 -4.77 13.33 -30.09
N ARG A 204 -4.90 13.56 -31.39
CA ARG A 204 -4.69 12.55 -32.44
C ARG A 204 -3.40 12.86 -33.16
N ARG A 205 -2.59 11.84 -33.43
CA ARG A 205 -1.45 11.95 -34.34
C ARG A 205 -1.90 11.92 -35.79
#